data_AF-A0A968RVZ2-F1
#
_entry.id   AF-A0A968RVZ2-F1
#
_cell.length_a   1.000
_cell.length_b   1.000
_cell.length_c   1.000
_cell.angle_alpha   90.00
_cell.angle_beta   90.00
_cell.angle_gamma   90.00
#
_symmetry.space_group_name_H-M   'P 1'
#
loop_
_entity.id
_entity.type
_entity.pdbx_description
1 polymer ?
#
loop_
_entity_poly.entity_id
_entity_poly.type
_entity_poly.pdbx_seq_one_letter_code
_entity_poly.pdbx_strand_id
1 'polypeptide(L)'
;MSKLFFIDACHSGATGDDVFALQTPGTSINNLASEQSGLNIITSCRANEYSYEDDNWRNGAFTAALVKTFEQFAQGKTGLDKNDDKQLDVQELFQYIQTQVPQLVQQKRPKVQTSQVPIMMLAQPTQPIVLFELPKQ
;
A
#
# COMPACT_ATOMS: atom_id res chain seq x y z
N MET A 1 3.23 -7.15 18.97
CA MET A 1 2.60 -7.97 17.90
C MET A 1 2.43 -7.07 16.70
N SER A 2 2.99 -7.42 15.53
CA SER A 2 2.83 -6.60 14.33
C SER A 2 1.47 -6.90 13.69
N LYS A 3 0.70 -5.86 13.39
CA LYS A 3 -0.56 -5.91 12.65
C LYS A 3 -0.37 -5.09 11.39
N LEU A 4 -0.81 -5.61 10.25
CA LEU A 4 -0.73 -4.93 8.96
C LEU A 4 -2.12 -4.85 8.34
N PHE A 5 -2.50 -3.65 7.93
CA PHE A 5 -3.77 -3.36 7.28
C PHE A 5 -3.51 -2.77 5.90
N PHE A 6 -4.18 -3.32 4.89
CA PHE A 6 -4.30 -2.74 3.56
C PHE A 6 -5.71 -2.18 3.42
N ILE A 7 -5.84 -0.88 3.12
CA ILE A 7 -7.12 -0.19 3.05
C ILE A 7 -7.33 0.31 1.62
N ASP A 8 -8.21 -0.36 0.87
CA ASP A 8 -8.66 0.07 -0.45
C ASP A 8 -10.07 0.66 -0.35
N ALA A 9 -10.15 1.98 -0.15
CA ALA A 9 -11.42 2.66 0.00
C ALA A 9 -11.35 4.11 -0.49
N CYS A 10 -12.44 4.58 -1.09
CA CYS A 10 -12.71 6.00 -1.32
C CYS A 10 -13.33 6.65 -0.07
N HIS A 11 -13.41 7.98 -0.08
CA HIS A 11 -14.07 8.88 0.88
C HIS A 11 -15.52 8.55 1.32
N SER A 12 -16.12 7.44 0.91
CA SER A 12 -17.50 7.08 1.23
C SER A 12 -17.62 6.41 2.60
N GLY A 13 -17.44 7.18 3.69
CA GLY A 13 -17.80 6.77 5.05
C GLY A 13 -16.96 7.45 6.13
N ALA A 14 -17.63 8.10 7.10
CA ALA A 14 -17.08 8.88 8.22
C ALA A 14 -16.18 8.11 9.22
N THR A 15 -15.55 7.02 8.79
CA THR A 15 -14.62 6.18 9.56
C THR A 15 -13.17 6.38 9.10
N GLY A 16 -12.96 7.10 8.00
CA GLY A 16 -11.63 7.44 7.51
C GLY A 16 -11.02 8.65 8.21
N ASP A 17 -11.81 9.52 8.87
CA ASP A 17 -11.31 10.80 9.38
C ASP A 17 -10.15 10.65 10.36
N ASP A 18 -10.11 9.60 11.18
CA ASP A 18 -8.96 9.34 12.06
C ASP A 18 -7.73 8.85 11.28
N VAL A 19 -7.90 7.91 10.34
CA VAL A 19 -6.79 7.41 9.48
C VAL A 19 -6.28 8.49 8.52
N PHE A 20 -7.15 9.39 8.05
CA PHE A 20 -6.81 10.53 7.21
C PHE A 20 -6.29 11.71 8.03
N ALA A 21 -6.74 11.89 9.28
CA ALA A 21 -6.09 12.78 10.24
C ALA A 21 -4.67 12.29 10.55
N LEU A 22 -4.41 10.98 10.49
CA LEU A 22 -3.05 10.43 10.51
C LEU A 22 -2.23 10.73 9.23
N GLN A 23 -2.86 11.25 8.18
CA GLN A 23 -2.19 11.61 6.92
C GLN A 23 -2.01 13.13 6.77
N THR A 24 -2.55 13.94 7.70
CA THR A 24 -2.45 15.40 7.66
C THR A 24 -1.07 15.86 8.17
N PRO A 25 -0.28 16.64 7.40
CA PRO A 25 0.96 17.21 7.90
C PRO A 25 0.68 18.18 9.05
N GLY A 26 1.12 17.87 10.28
CA GLY A 26 1.03 18.74 11.45
C GLY A 26 0.20 18.21 12.62
N THR A 27 -0.60 17.15 12.44
CA THR A 27 -1.08 16.32 13.54
C THR A 27 0.07 15.40 13.96
N SER A 28 0.34 15.23 15.26
CA SER A 28 1.47 14.42 15.77
C SER A 28 1.23 12.93 15.54
N ILE A 29 1.36 12.51 14.29
CA ILE A 29 1.18 11.17 13.72
C ILE A 29 2.13 10.12 14.29
N ASN A 30 3.28 10.56 14.80
CA ASN A 30 4.15 9.67 15.56
C ASN A 30 3.46 9.16 16.84
N ASN A 31 2.55 9.91 17.46
CA ASN A 31 2.01 9.54 18.76
C ASN A 31 0.97 8.42 18.67
N LEU A 32 0.01 8.48 17.74
CA LEU A 32 -1.03 7.44 17.61
C LEU A 32 -0.49 6.08 17.11
N ALA A 33 0.45 6.09 16.17
CA ALA A 33 1.15 4.88 15.74
C ALA A 33 2.14 4.36 16.81
N SER A 34 2.66 5.23 17.68
CA SER A 34 3.48 4.82 18.83
C SER A 34 2.67 4.32 20.03
N GLU A 35 1.46 4.85 20.23
CA GLU A 35 0.56 4.47 21.33
C GLU A 35 -0.13 3.13 21.05
N GLN A 36 -0.44 2.82 19.78
CA GLN A 36 -0.86 1.49 19.36
C GLN A 36 0.34 0.66 18.87
N SER A 37 1.10 0.12 19.84
CA SER A 37 2.25 -0.76 19.59
C SER A 37 1.96 -1.82 18.51
N GLY A 38 2.54 -1.61 17.32
CA GLY A 38 2.54 -2.58 16.22
C GLY A 38 1.48 -2.40 15.13
N LEU A 39 0.79 -1.25 15.02
CA LEU A 39 -0.15 -0.98 13.91
C LEU A 39 0.57 -0.45 12.66
N ASN A 40 0.52 -1.20 11.56
CA ASN A 40 1.04 -0.79 10.26
C ASN A 40 -0.11 -0.70 9.25
N ILE A 41 -0.17 0.38 8.49
CA ILE A 41 -1.28 0.67 7.57
C ILE A 41 -0.71 1.08 6.22
N ILE A 42 -1.26 0.51 5.13
CA ILE A 42 -1.10 1.02 3.78
C ILE A 42 -2.48 1.39 3.23
N THR A 43 -2.66 2.65 2.86
CA THR A 43 -3.91 3.13 2.24
C THR A 43 -3.75 3.28 0.73
N SER A 44 -4.84 3.10 -0.01
CA SER A 44 -4.83 3.10 -1.47
C SER A 44 -4.63 4.49 -2.10
N CYS A 45 -4.93 5.56 -1.38
CA CYS A 45 -4.83 6.95 -1.86
C CYS A 45 -4.53 7.93 -0.71
N ARG A 46 -4.25 9.19 -1.07
CA ARG A 46 -4.16 10.33 -0.15
C ARG A 46 -5.55 10.91 0.17
N ALA A 47 -5.61 11.74 1.22
CA ALA A 47 -6.82 12.41 1.68
C ALA A 47 -7.52 13.35 0.67
N ASN A 48 -6.86 13.73 -0.42
CA ASN A 48 -7.42 14.56 -1.49
C ASN A 48 -7.47 13.86 -2.85
N GLU A 49 -7.39 12.53 -2.83
CA GLU A 49 -7.37 11.66 -4.00
C GLU A 49 -8.46 10.59 -3.90
N TYR A 50 -8.91 10.06 -5.04
CA TYR A 50 -9.85 8.96 -5.07
C TYR A 50 -9.12 7.60 -5.23
N SER A 51 -9.70 6.55 -4.66
CA SER A 51 -9.38 5.17 -5.03
C SER A 51 -10.22 4.74 -6.24
N TYR A 52 -9.57 4.53 -7.38
CA TYR A 52 -10.23 4.23 -8.64
C TYR A 52 -10.36 2.73 -8.90
N GLU A 53 -11.48 2.34 -9.50
CA GLU A 53 -11.76 0.98 -9.97
C GLU A 53 -11.86 0.95 -11.50
N ASP A 54 -11.62 -0.20 -12.11
CA ASP A 54 -11.77 -0.42 -13.54
C ASP A 54 -12.23 -1.85 -13.85
N ASP A 55 -13.11 -2.00 -14.82
CA ASP A 55 -13.62 -3.31 -15.26
C ASP A 55 -12.49 -4.24 -15.71
N ASN A 56 -11.41 -3.70 -16.28
CA ASN A 56 -10.24 -4.51 -16.69
C ASN A 56 -9.43 -5.02 -15.50
N TRP A 57 -9.40 -4.25 -14.40
CA TRP A 57 -8.71 -4.65 -13.17
C TRP A 57 -9.59 -5.55 -12.30
N ARG A 58 -10.92 -5.46 -12.50
CA ARG A 58 -11.97 -6.14 -11.72
C ARG A 58 -11.89 -5.86 -10.22
N ASN A 59 -11.17 -4.80 -9.83
CA ASN A 59 -10.84 -4.36 -8.47
C ASN A 59 -10.42 -2.87 -8.51
N GLY A 60 -10.13 -2.29 -7.34
CA GLY A 60 -9.41 -1.02 -7.22
C GLY A 60 -7.98 -1.10 -7.77
N ALA A 61 -7.44 0.03 -8.24
CA ALA A 61 -6.08 0.13 -8.78
C ALA A 61 -5.01 -0.33 -7.77
N PHE A 62 -5.25 -0.04 -6.49
CA PHE A 62 -4.38 -0.45 -5.39
C PHE A 62 -4.40 -1.98 -5.21
N THR A 63 -5.58 -2.58 -5.08
CA THR A 63 -5.71 -4.05 -5.02
C THR A 63 -5.11 -4.72 -6.24
N ALA A 64 -5.33 -4.18 -7.44
CA ALA A 64 -4.77 -4.70 -8.68
C ALA A 64 -3.23 -4.68 -8.67
N ALA A 65 -2.62 -3.59 -8.16
CA ALA A 65 -1.17 -3.51 -8.01
C ALA A 65 -0.65 -4.53 -6.97
N LEU A 66 -1.32 -4.70 -5.83
CA LEU A 66 -0.94 -5.68 -4.80
C LEU A 66 -0.93 -7.10 -5.37
N VAL A 67 -2.04 -7.54 -5.98
CA VAL A 67 -2.16 -8.90 -6.55
C VAL A 67 -1.07 -9.13 -7.59
N LYS A 68 -0.90 -8.21 -8.53
CA LYS A 68 0.15 -8.28 -9.56
C LYS A 68 1.55 -8.36 -8.96
N THR A 69 1.81 -7.69 -7.84
CA THR A 69 3.12 -7.73 -7.17
C THR A 69 3.38 -9.09 -6.56
N PHE A 70 2.41 -9.66 -5.84
CA PHE A 70 2.54 -10.99 -5.25
C PHE A 70 2.69 -12.08 -6.32
N GLU A 71 1.90 -12.03 -7.39
CA GLU A 71 2.02 -12.95 -8.51
C GLU A 71 3.41 -12.88 -9.16
N GLN A 72 3.91 -11.67 -9.41
CA GLN A 72 5.23 -11.47 -10.00
C GLN A 72 6.36 -11.91 -9.08
N PHE A 73 6.25 -11.64 -7.78
CA PHE A 73 7.23 -12.10 -6.80
C PHE A 73 7.26 -13.64 -6.77
N ALA A 74 6.10 -14.29 -6.68
CA ALA A 74 5.99 -15.75 -6.70
C ALA A 74 6.55 -16.39 -7.99
N GLN A 75 6.52 -15.67 -9.11
CA GLN A 75 7.13 -16.07 -10.38
C GLN A 75 8.64 -15.80 -10.46
N GLY A 76 9.25 -15.24 -9.40
CA GLY A 76 10.67 -14.92 -9.37
C GLY A 76 11.04 -13.70 -10.22
N LYS A 77 10.12 -12.76 -10.43
CA LYS A 77 10.43 -11.53 -11.18
C LYS A 77 11.54 -10.76 -10.49
N THR A 78 12.58 -10.42 -11.26
CA THR A 78 13.72 -9.65 -10.78
C THR A 78 13.33 -8.23 -10.39
N GLY A 79 13.97 -7.72 -9.34
CA GLY A 79 13.84 -6.33 -8.89
C GLY A 79 12.66 -6.03 -7.96
N LEU A 80 11.88 -7.04 -7.56
CA LEU A 80 10.94 -6.96 -6.44
C LEU A 80 11.64 -7.29 -5.11
N ASP A 81 12.43 -8.36 -5.08
CA ASP A 81 13.43 -8.63 -4.05
C ASP A 81 14.60 -7.64 -4.26
N LYS A 82 14.77 -6.68 -3.34
CA LYS A 82 15.77 -5.60 -3.43
C LYS A 82 17.04 -5.92 -2.68
N ASN A 83 16.96 -6.79 -1.68
CA ASN A 83 18.06 -7.16 -0.80
C ASN A 83 18.60 -8.58 -1.10
N ASP A 84 18.02 -9.27 -2.10
CA ASP A 84 18.34 -10.62 -2.55
C ASP A 84 18.19 -11.69 -1.43
N ASP A 85 17.29 -11.47 -0.47
CA ASP A 85 17.05 -12.38 0.66
C ASP A 85 15.98 -13.45 0.38
N LYS A 86 15.38 -13.44 -0.82
CA LYS A 86 14.30 -14.30 -1.30
C LYS A 86 12.97 -14.11 -0.57
N GLN A 87 12.80 -12.97 0.08
CA GLN A 87 11.59 -12.59 0.79
C GLN A 87 11.01 -11.33 0.13
N LEU A 88 9.71 -11.14 0.31
CA LEU A 88 9.05 -9.89 -0.04
C LEU A 88 8.62 -9.24 1.27
N ASP A 89 9.29 -8.16 1.63
CA ASP A 89 8.90 -7.36 2.79
C ASP A 89 7.93 -6.22 2.43
N VAL A 90 7.33 -5.61 3.45
CA VAL A 90 6.38 -4.50 3.29
C VAL A 90 7.01 -3.28 2.59
N GLN A 91 8.30 -3.00 2.82
CA GLN A 91 8.98 -1.87 2.18
C GLN A 91 9.18 -2.12 0.68
N GLU A 92 9.61 -3.32 0.31
CA GLU A 92 9.79 -3.75 -1.08
C GLU A 92 8.46 -3.76 -1.84
N LEU A 93 7.41 -4.33 -1.22
CA LEU A 93 6.05 -4.26 -1.74
C LEU A 93 5.63 -2.80 -1.95
N PHE A 94 5.82 -1.95 -0.94
CA PHE A 94 5.40 -0.55 -1.00
C PHE A 94 6.15 0.21 -2.10
N GLN A 95 7.46 -0.01 -2.24
CA GLN A 95 8.28 0.60 -3.30
C GLN A 95 7.75 0.30 -4.70
N TYR A 96 7.22 -0.90 -4.91
CA TYR A 96 6.63 -1.28 -6.18
C TYR A 96 5.24 -0.66 -6.38
N ILE A 97 4.33 -0.82 -5.43
CA ILE A 97 2.94 -0.35 -5.59
C ILE A 97 2.82 1.18 -5.60
N GLN A 98 3.69 1.91 -4.90
CA GLN A 98 3.70 3.39 -4.94
C GLN A 98 3.99 3.92 -6.36
N THR A 99 4.62 3.11 -7.22
CA THR A 99 4.87 3.43 -8.62
C THR A 99 3.78 2.86 -9.54
N GLN A 100 3.33 1.62 -9.29
CA GLN A 100 2.34 0.97 -10.16
C GLN A 100 0.95 1.60 -10.08
N VAL A 101 0.50 2.00 -8.89
CA VAL A 101 -0.87 2.53 -8.72
C VAL A 101 -1.08 3.82 -9.53
N PRO A 102 -0.20 4.85 -9.44
CA PRO A 102 -0.32 6.03 -10.30
C PRO A 102 -0.27 5.69 -11.81
N GLN A 103 0.57 4.72 -12.20
CA GLN A 103 0.69 4.30 -13.61
C GLN A 103 -0.60 3.66 -14.14
N LEU A 104 -1.24 2.77 -13.36
CA LEU A 104 -2.52 2.18 -13.71
C LEU A 104 -3.59 3.26 -13.85
N VAL A 105 -3.69 4.14 -12.86
CA VAL A 105 -4.69 5.21 -12.81
C VAL A 105 -4.54 6.22 -13.95
N GLN A 106 -3.31 6.53 -14.38
CA GLN A 106 -3.06 7.39 -15.53
C GLN A 106 -3.58 6.79 -16.86
N GLN A 107 -3.59 5.47 -16.97
CA GLN A 107 -4.03 4.73 -18.16
C GLN A 107 -5.55 4.53 -18.19
N LYS A 108 -6.23 4.61 -17.04
CA LYS A 108 -7.68 4.45 -16.92
C LYS A 108 -8.48 5.37 -17.85
N ARG A 109 -9.60 4.87 -18.37
CA ARG A 109 -10.59 5.65 -19.10
C ARG A 109 -11.99 5.47 -18.47
N PRO A 110 -12.83 6.53 -18.42
CA PRO A 110 -12.54 7.93 -18.77
C PRO A 110 -11.44 8.54 -17.90
N LYS A 111 -10.90 9.69 -18.31
CA LYS A 111 -9.76 10.32 -17.61
C LYS A 111 -10.14 10.62 -16.16
N VAL A 112 -9.27 10.22 -15.24
CA VAL A 112 -9.43 10.43 -13.80
C VAL A 112 -9.28 11.90 -13.40
N GLN A 113 -9.88 12.28 -12.28
CA GLN A 113 -9.90 13.67 -11.79
C GLN A 113 -8.65 14.01 -10.97
N THR A 114 -8.12 13.03 -10.24
CA THR A 114 -6.95 13.13 -9.36
C THR A 114 -5.96 12.03 -9.71
N SER A 115 -4.73 12.16 -9.22
CA SER A 115 -3.85 11.00 -9.08
C SER A 115 -4.41 10.03 -8.03
N GLN A 116 -3.76 8.89 -7.88
CA GLN A 116 -3.94 7.98 -6.76
C GLN A 116 -2.55 7.52 -6.30
N VAL A 117 -2.13 7.95 -5.12
CA VAL A 117 -0.82 7.64 -4.54
C VAL A 117 -1.02 6.93 -3.21
N PRO A 118 -0.59 5.66 -3.09
CA PRO A 118 -0.64 4.94 -1.83
C PRO A 118 0.20 5.62 -0.74
N ILE A 119 -0.21 5.49 0.52
CA ILE A 119 0.55 5.94 1.70
C ILE A 119 0.82 4.74 2.60
N MET A 120 2.01 4.69 3.18
CA MET A 120 2.40 3.70 4.19
C MET A 120 2.73 4.38 5.51
N MET A 121 2.16 3.85 6.60
CA MET A 121 2.42 4.22 7.99
C MET A 121 2.88 2.96 8.73
N LEU A 122 4.11 2.96 9.25
CA LEU A 122 4.68 1.82 9.99
C LEU A 122 4.88 2.17 11.46
N ALA A 123 4.60 1.22 12.35
CA ALA A 123 4.83 1.34 13.79
C ALA A 123 6.31 1.18 14.20
N GLN A 124 7.24 1.69 13.38
CA GLN A 124 8.69 1.60 13.57
C GLN A 124 9.16 0.19 13.99
N PRO A 125 8.94 -0.84 13.14
CA PRO A 125 9.30 -2.20 13.52
C PRO A 125 10.83 -2.36 13.64
N THR A 126 11.28 -3.14 14.62
CA THR A 126 12.72 -3.44 14.83
C THR A 126 13.28 -4.45 13.84
N GLN A 127 12.42 -5.13 13.08
CA GLN A 127 12.76 -6.07 12.02
C GLN A 127 11.85 -5.83 10.80
N PRO A 128 12.27 -6.19 9.59
CA PRO A 128 11.40 -6.15 8.41
C PRO A 128 10.12 -6.95 8.62
N ILE A 129 8.99 -6.42 8.13
CA ILE A 129 7.71 -7.14 8.13
C ILE A 129 7.66 -7.95 6.84
N VAL A 130 8.00 -9.23 6.94
CA VAL A 130 8.03 -10.16 5.81
C VAL A 130 6.61 -10.62 5.49
N LEU A 131 6.23 -10.58 4.21
CA LEU A 131 4.90 -10.97 3.72
C LEU A 131 4.91 -12.32 3.03
N PHE A 132 5.97 -12.62 2.28
CA PHE A 132 6.08 -13.83 1.50
C PHE A 132 7.54 -14.27 1.42
N GLU A 133 7.78 -15.57 1.36
CA GLU A 133 9.11 -16.16 1.16
C GLU A 133 9.04 -17.13 -0.02
N LEU A 134 10.03 -17.09 -0.91
CA LEU A 134 10.15 -18.10 -1.97
C LEU A 134 10.60 -19.45 -1.39
N PRO A 135 10.18 -20.58 -1.99
CA PRO A 135 10.63 -21.89 -1.56
C PRO A 135 12.16 -21.99 -1.58
N LYS A 136 12.73 -22.61 -0.55
CA LYS A 136 14.15 -22.98 -0.53
C LYS A 136 14.35 -24.08 -1.57
N GLN A 137 15.28 -23.85 -2.50
CA GLN A 137 15.74 -24.85 -3.48
C GLN A 137 16.58 -25.92 -2.78
#